data_AF-A0A817D439-F1
#
_entry.id   AF-A0A817D439-F1
#
_cell.length_a   1.000
_cell.length_b   1.000
_cell.length_c   1.000
_cell.angle_alpha   90.00
_cell.angle_beta   90.00
_cell.angle_gamma   90.00
#
_symmetry.space_group_name_H-M   'P 1'
#
loop_
_entity.id
_entity.type
_entity.pdbx_description
1 polymer ?
#
loop_
_entity_poly.entity_id
_entity_poly.type
_entity_poly.pdbx_seq_one_letter_code
_entity_poly.pdbx_strand_id
1 'polypeptide(L)'
;MIDVNNFVAIGGDSSTDWLTPPLVIINKEIEHILIVCVEEYLKQVYEFCKKAKDRFALTLRNTSGKIKKLLNETRIKSHVAHLDSMTCIENYDRRFIRSKYIQDVDANLRDDLMRAFKKYLETIPENKRNPGKNSTNDQVTYKIKDIVARSSPGIGSAGKISYSFLIEGRSETLENDVILYMKPAQKSAVSYVVRNPAVEEYFKHDGLRTVLCSYAMQASTPKWLGYTTLGTIPCLVDAVTAHSEDLDWSDINDFKDIVEVVQYLGRAMADSDCLNTPQDVTGLPFSIIPRDTEHTIRDAVRGQDDAFIQDMLEFGMMYGEQVRRDHRTFFEAFRNNQIPNL
;
A
#
# COMPACT_ATOMS: atom_id res chain seq x y z
N MET A 1 3.74 14.83 -4.52
CA MET A 1 2.80 14.37 -3.48
C MET A 1 3.27 12.97 -3.14
N ILE A 2 3.78 12.76 -1.93
CA ILE A 2 4.22 11.43 -1.51
C ILE A 2 2.96 10.76 -0.98
N ASP A 3 2.63 9.62 -1.58
CA ASP A 3 1.43 8.86 -1.27
C ASP A 3 1.59 8.21 0.11
N VAL A 4 0.72 8.59 1.04
CA VAL A 4 0.74 8.17 2.44
C VAL A 4 -0.09 6.90 2.66
N ASN A 5 -0.60 6.28 1.59
CA ASN A 5 -1.57 5.18 1.70
C ASN A 5 -0.96 3.78 1.70
N ASN A 6 0.37 3.66 1.67
CA ASN A 6 1.06 2.38 1.87
C ASN A 6 1.26 2.02 3.35
N PHE A 7 0.66 2.78 4.28
CA PHE A 7 0.64 2.50 5.73
C PHE A 7 -0.27 1.31 6.11
N VAL A 8 -0.16 0.17 5.42
CA VAL A 8 -0.71 -1.11 5.91
C VAL A 8 0.25 -2.24 5.58
N ALA A 9 1.39 -2.23 6.25
CA ALA A 9 2.17 -3.42 6.57
C ALA A 9 2.96 -3.13 7.84
N ILE A 10 2.46 -3.59 9.00
CA ILE A 10 3.29 -3.75 10.19
C ILE A 10 4.24 -4.91 9.88
N GLY A 11 5.41 -4.58 9.36
CA GLY A 11 6.46 -5.52 9.00
C GLY A 11 7.79 -4.81 9.13
N GLY A 12 8.30 -4.72 10.36
CA GLY A 12 9.64 -4.22 10.64
C GLY A 12 10.70 -5.02 9.87
N ASP A 13 11.71 -4.31 9.41
CA ASP A 13 12.86 -4.87 8.71
C ASP A 13 13.64 -5.83 9.62
N SER A 14 14.25 -6.83 8.99
CA SER A 14 14.94 -7.97 9.57
C SER A 14 16.34 -7.66 10.12
N SER A 15 16.55 -6.47 10.68
CA SER A 15 17.81 -6.14 11.34
C SER A 15 17.85 -6.78 12.74
N THR A 16 18.89 -7.58 12.95
CA THR A 16 19.10 -8.49 14.09
C THR A 16 19.49 -7.81 15.40
N ASP A 17 18.85 -6.69 15.75
CA ASP A 17 19.18 -5.98 16.99
C ASP A 17 18.03 -6.02 18.00
N TRP A 18 17.84 -7.18 18.60
CA TRP A 18 16.90 -7.42 19.71
C TRP A 18 17.42 -6.88 21.06
N LEU A 19 18.54 -6.16 21.07
CA LEU A 19 19.29 -5.77 22.27
C LEU A 19 19.11 -4.31 22.69
N THR A 20 18.53 -3.46 21.83
CA THR A 20 18.00 -2.17 22.27
C THR A 20 16.65 -2.39 22.94
N PRO A 21 16.47 -2.03 24.23
CA PRO A 21 15.15 -2.10 24.83
C PRO A 21 14.23 -1.15 24.05
N PRO A 22 13.10 -1.64 23.51
CA PRO A 22 12.14 -0.76 22.86
C PRO A 22 11.66 0.27 23.89
N LEU A 23 11.25 1.44 23.40
CA LEU A 23 10.56 2.44 24.21
C LEU A 23 9.46 1.73 25.02
N VAL A 24 9.56 1.75 26.35
CA VAL A 24 8.56 1.12 27.21
C VAL A 24 7.37 2.07 27.30
N ILE A 25 6.41 1.89 26.40
CA ILE A 25 5.16 2.65 26.42
C ILE A 25 4.24 2.05 27.48
N ILE A 26 3.90 2.85 28.50
CA ILE A 26 2.94 2.41 29.53
C ILE A 26 1.50 2.55 29.02
N ASN A 27 0.54 1.82 29.60
CA ASN A 27 -0.86 1.83 29.12
C ASN A 27 -1.44 3.24 28.96
N LYS A 28 -1.14 4.17 29.88
CA LYS A 28 -1.59 5.57 29.77
C LYS A 28 -1.05 6.30 28.53
N GLU A 29 0.17 5.98 28.12
CA GLU A 29 0.76 6.56 26.91
C GLU A 29 0.12 5.96 25.66
N ILE A 30 -0.19 4.66 25.65
CA ILE A 30 -0.96 4.02 24.57
C ILE A 30 -2.35 4.65 24.45
N GLU A 31 -3.03 4.85 25.58
CA GLU A 31 -4.34 5.51 25.62
C GLU A 31 -4.25 6.92 25.02
N HIS A 32 -3.24 7.70 25.41
CA HIS A 32 -3.02 9.03 24.86
C HIS A 32 -2.76 9.01 23.34
N ILE A 33 -1.92 8.08 22.86
CA ILE A 33 -1.63 7.92 21.43
C ILE A 33 -2.90 7.63 20.64
N LEU A 34 -3.75 6.71 21.13
CA LEU A 34 -5.02 6.36 20.50
C LEU A 34 -5.98 7.56 20.45
N ILE A 35 -6.15 8.25 21.59
CA ILE A 35 -7.00 9.44 21.68
C ILE A 35 -6.55 10.49 20.67
N VAL A 36 -5.25 10.85 20.65
CA VAL A 36 -4.71 11.83 19.71
C VAL A 36 -4.98 11.42 18.26
N CYS A 37 -4.75 10.16 17.91
CA CYS A 37 -4.98 9.68 16.55
C CYS A 37 -6.45 9.83 16.13
N VAL A 38 -7.40 9.45 17.00
CA VAL A 38 -8.84 9.51 16.71
C VAL A 38 -9.35 10.96 16.70
N GLU A 39 -8.87 11.80 17.61
CA GLU A 39 -9.18 13.23 17.59
C GLU A 39 -8.74 13.90 16.29
N GLU A 40 -7.51 13.64 15.85
CA GLU A 40 -6.97 14.22 14.62
C GLU A 40 -7.69 13.71 13.37
N TYR A 41 -8.12 12.45 13.38
CA TYR A 41 -9.02 11.89 12.39
C TYR A 41 -10.35 12.66 12.34
N LEU A 42 -11.06 12.79 13.47
CA LEU A 42 -12.35 13.50 13.53
C LEU A 42 -12.23 14.98 13.15
N LYS A 43 -11.19 15.67 13.64
CA LYS A 43 -10.89 17.06 13.27
C LYS A 43 -10.76 17.19 11.76
N GLN A 44 -10.05 16.27 11.11
CA GLN A 44 -9.86 16.27 9.66
C GLN A 44 -11.15 15.96 8.89
N VAL A 45 -11.95 14.97 9.33
CA VAL A 45 -13.28 14.67 8.76
C VAL A 45 -14.17 15.92 8.80
N TYR A 46 -14.25 16.62 9.93
CA TYR A 46 -15.04 17.83 10.05
C TYR A 46 -14.52 18.99 9.19
N GLU A 47 -13.21 19.09 8.99
CA GLU A 47 -12.65 20.06 8.04
C GLU A 47 -13.07 19.75 6.59
N PHE A 48 -13.11 18.47 6.19
CA PHE A 48 -13.62 18.07 4.89
C PHE A 48 -15.11 18.37 4.69
N CYS A 49 -15.92 18.35 5.75
CA CYS A 49 -17.31 18.80 5.67
C CYS A 49 -17.47 20.32 5.44
N LYS A 50 -16.49 21.14 5.85
CA LYS A 50 -16.59 22.62 5.79
C LYS A 50 -16.11 23.20 4.46
N LYS A 51 -15.11 22.59 3.83
CA LYS A 51 -14.45 23.12 2.62
C LYS A 51 -14.81 22.25 1.43
N ALA A 52 -15.07 22.89 0.28
CA ALA A 52 -15.07 22.16 -0.99
C ALA A 52 -13.71 21.46 -1.16
N LYS A 53 -13.76 20.22 -1.64
CA LYS A 53 -12.71 19.18 -1.59
C LYS A 53 -11.41 19.59 -2.32
N ASP A 54 -10.62 20.48 -1.73
CA ASP A 54 -9.21 20.62 -2.05
C ASP A 54 -8.48 19.38 -1.51
N ARG A 55 -7.72 18.70 -2.38
CA ARG A 55 -7.00 17.46 -2.05
C ARG A 55 -6.08 17.73 -0.86
N PHE A 56 -6.40 17.19 0.30
CA PHE A 56 -5.47 17.20 1.43
C PHE A 56 -4.28 16.30 1.08
N ALA A 57 -3.11 16.71 1.54
CA ALA A 57 -1.90 15.92 1.38
C ALA A 57 -0.91 16.32 2.45
N LEU A 58 -0.13 15.34 2.93
CA LEU A 58 1.07 15.62 3.69
C LEU A 58 2.17 16.08 2.74
N THR A 59 2.76 17.23 3.05
CA THR A 59 3.74 17.93 2.22
C THR A 59 4.86 18.50 3.09
N LEU A 60 5.99 18.84 2.48
CA LEU A 60 7.09 19.51 3.17
C LEU A 60 6.71 20.84 3.85
N ARG A 61 5.59 21.45 3.46
CA ARG A 61 5.10 22.73 4.00
C ARG A 61 4.25 22.58 5.26
N ASN A 62 3.52 21.47 5.39
CA ASN A 62 2.59 21.22 6.50
C ASN A 62 3.00 20.04 7.38
N THR A 63 4.23 19.53 7.22
CA THR A 63 4.81 18.48 8.05
C THR A 63 6.05 18.97 8.79
N SER A 64 6.31 18.35 9.94
CA SER A 64 7.53 18.49 10.75
C SER A 64 8.06 17.11 11.18
N GLY A 65 9.13 17.12 11.98
CA GLY A 65 9.68 15.92 12.61
C GLY A 65 9.99 14.77 11.65
N LYS A 66 9.63 13.56 12.08
CA LYS A 66 9.91 12.29 11.38
C LYS A 66 9.22 12.21 10.02
N ILE A 67 7.98 12.71 9.91
CA ILE A 67 7.26 12.71 8.63
C ILE A 67 7.96 13.65 7.63
N LYS A 68 8.37 14.86 8.05
CA LYS A 68 9.11 15.75 7.16
C LYS A 68 10.46 15.17 6.74
N LYS A 69 11.15 14.47 7.64
CA LYS A 69 12.40 13.75 7.33
C LYS A 69 12.15 12.70 6.25
N LEU A 70 11.18 11.81 6.46
CA LEU A 70 10.76 10.79 5.50
C LEU A 70 10.46 11.41 4.12
N LEU A 71 9.66 12.48 4.07
CA LEU A 71 9.33 13.16 2.82
C LEU A 71 10.57 13.73 2.09
N ASN A 72 11.57 14.22 2.82
CA ASN A 72 12.82 14.71 2.23
C ASN A 72 13.67 13.56 1.68
N GLU A 73 13.76 12.45 2.41
CA GLU A 73 14.50 11.25 2.03
C GLU A 73 13.91 10.60 0.78
N THR A 74 12.59 10.42 0.74
CA THR A 74 11.89 9.86 -0.43
C THR A 74 12.05 10.73 -1.68
N ARG A 75 12.14 12.05 -1.53
CA ARG A 75 12.27 12.99 -2.65
C ARG A 75 13.63 12.90 -3.35
N ILE A 76 14.70 12.57 -2.63
CA ILE A 76 16.06 12.51 -3.21
C ILE A 76 16.36 11.14 -3.87
N LYS A 77 15.48 10.15 -3.73
CA LYS A 77 15.64 8.85 -4.35
C LYS A 77 15.57 8.96 -5.88
N SER A 78 16.36 8.14 -6.57
CA SER A 78 16.44 8.11 -8.03
C SER A 78 15.81 6.84 -8.58
N HIS A 79 14.97 7.00 -9.62
CA HIS A 79 14.44 5.88 -10.40
C HIS A 79 15.55 4.99 -10.95
N VAL A 80 16.62 5.59 -11.48
CA VAL A 80 17.77 4.86 -12.05
C VAL A 80 18.48 4.04 -10.97
N ALA A 81 18.80 4.66 -9.83
CA ALA A 81 19.43 3.96 -8.71
C ALA A 81 18.55 2.81 -8.19
N HIS A 82 17.22 2.98 -8.24
CA HIS A 82 16.28 1.94 -7.88
C HIS A 82 16.24 0.78 -8.89
N LEU A 83 16.33 1.06 -10.20
CA LEU A 83 16.50 0.02 -11.21
C LEU A 83 17.82 -0.74 -10.99
N ASP A 84 18.92 -0.03 -10.77
CA ASP A 84 20.26 -0.61 -10.64
C ASP A 84 20.40 -1.51 -9.40
N SER A 85 19.61 -1.29 -8.35
CA SER A 85 19.60 -2.17 -7.19
C SER A 85 18.93 -3.53 -7.43
N MET A 86 18.08 -3.63 -8.47
CA MET A 86 17.30 -4.84 -8.78
C MET A 86 17.69 -5.50 -10.11
N THR A 87 18.47 -4.82 -10.94
CA THR A 87 18.76 -5.22 -12.30
C THR A 87 20.23 -4.99 -12.64
N CYS A 88 20.70 -5.69 -13.68
CA CYS A 88 22.00 -5.50 -14.27
C CYS A 88 21.85 -5.31 -15.79
N ILE A 89 22.92 -4.84 -16.44
CA ILE A 89 22.96 -4.70 -17.89
C ILE A 89 23.72 -5.89 -18.47
N GLU A 90 23.04 -6.69 -19.30
CA GLU A 90 23.59 -7.85 -19.99
C GLU A 90 23.21 -7.75 -21.48
N ASN A 91 24.20 -7.90 -22.38
CA ASN A 91 24.00 -7.80 -23.82
C ASN A 91 23.27 -6.51 -24.26
N TYR A 92 23.67 -5.37 -23.68
CA TYR A 92 23.09 -4.04 -23.95
C TYR A 92 21.63 -3.86 -23.50
N ASP A 93 21.03 -4.85 -22.82
CA ASP A 93 19.69 -4.78 -22.27
C ASP A 93 19.69 -4.96 -20.75
N ARG A 94 18.66 -4.44 -20.09
CA ARG A 94 18.48 -4.58 -18.65
C ARG A 94 17.81 -5.92 -18.33
N ARG A 95 18.29 -6.60 -17.29
CA ARG A 95 17.77 -7.89 -16.79
C ARG A 95 17.73 -7.92 -15.27
N PHE A 96 16.80 -8.66 -14.69
CA PHE A 96 16.76 -8.81 -13.23
C PHE A 96 18.02 -9.52 -12.70
N ILE A 97 18.47 -9.10 -11.53
CA ILE A 97 19.54 -9.84 -10.82
C ILE A 97 18.91 -11.11 -10.22
N ARG A 98 19.39 -12.28 -10.65
CA ARG A 98 18.93 -13.57 -10.12
C ARG A 98 19.50 -13.80 -8.72
N SER A 99 18.75 -14.52 -7.88
CA SER A 99 19.18 -14.91 -6.53
C SER A 99 18.41 -16.15 -6.06
N LYS A 100 18.68 -16.61 -4.83
CA LYS A 100 17.86 -17.66 -4.18
C LYS A 100 16.36 -17.34 -4.19
N TYR A 101 16.01 -16.05 -4.13
CA TYR A 101 14.64 -15.56 -4.02
C TYR A 101 14.08 -14.97 -5.31
N ILE A 102 14.91 -14.85 -6.36
CA ILE A 102 14.55 -14.28 -7.66
C ILE A 102 15.01 -15.26 -8.73
N GLN A 103 14.08 -16.01 -9.30
CA GLN A 103 14.37 -17.13 -10.20
C GLN A 103 13.67 -16.95 -11.54
N ASP A 104 14.22 -17.59 -12.57
CA ASP A 104 13.60 -17.63 -13.88
C ASP A 104 12.28 -18.40 -13.84
N VAL A 105 11.36 -18.01 -14.71
CA VAL A 105 10.10 -18.74 -14.94
C VAL A 105 10.27 -19.73 -16.09
N ASP A 106 9.68 -20.92 -15.98
CA ASP A 106 9.66 -21.87 -17.08
C ASP A 106 8.82 -21.36 -18.27
N ALA A 107 8.95 -22.02 -19.43
CA ALA A 107 8.29 -21.59 -20.66
C ALA A 107 6.76 -21.57 -20.57
N ASN A 108 6.15 -22.55 -19.91
CA ASN A 108 4.69 -22.63 -19.79
C ASN A 108 4.16 -21.50 -18.91
N LEU A 109 4.80 -21.30 -17.75
CA LEU A 109 4.48 -20.22 -16.84
C LEU A 109 4.72 -18.85 -17.49
N ARG A 110 5.79 -18.71 -18.29
CA ARG A 110 6.06 -17.48 -19.05
C ARG A 110 4.91 -17.15 -20.01
N ASP A 111 4.38 -18.14 -20.73
CA ASP A 111 3.25 -17.95 -21.64
C ASP A 111 1.95 -17.59 -20.91
N ASP A 112 1.71 -18.19 -19.75
CA ASP A 112 0.60 -17.81 -18.85
C ASP A 112 0.74 -16.37 -18.36
N LEU A 113 1.94 -15.98 -17.93
CA LEU A 113 2.24 -14.62 -17.47
C LEU A 113 2.10 -13.59 -18.58
N MET A 114 2.54 -13.90 -19.80
CA MET A 114 2.35 -13.01 -20.96
C MET A 114 0.87 -12.83 -21.31
N ARG A 115 0.06 -13.89 -21.22
CA ARG A 115 -1.40 -13.79 -21.41
C ARG A 115 -2.06 -12.96 -20.31
N ALA A 116 -1.67 -13.18 -19.05
CA ALA A 116 -2.15 -12.39 -17.92
C ALA A 116 -1.77 -10.90 -18.06
N PHE A 117 -0.55 -10.63 -18.52
CA PHE A 117 -0.06 -9.27 -18.76
C PHE A 117 -0.88 -8.53 -19.82
N LYS A 118 -1.17 -9.17 -20.95
CA LYS A 118 -2.03 -8.58 -22.00
C LYS A 118 -3.40 -8.20 -21.47
N LYS A 119 -4.05 -9.09 -20.71
CA LYS A 119 -5.34 -8.79 -20.04
C LYS A 119 -5.21 -7.64 -19.05
N TYR A 120 -4.12 -7.57 -18.30
CA TYR A 120 -3.87 -6.47 -17.37
C TYR A 120 -3.84 -5.11 -18.09
N LEU A 121 -3.20 -5.01 -19.25
CA LEU A 121 -3.13 -3.76 -20.02
C LEU A 121 -4.51 -3.25 -20.47
N GLU A 122 -5.51 -4.12 -20.56
CA GLU A 122 -6.89 -3.76 -20.86
C GLU A 122 -7.61 -3.13 -19.65
N THR A 123 -7.08 -3.32 -18.45
CA THR A 123 -7.65 -2.80 -17.19
C THR A 123 -7.14 -1.43 -16.79
N ILE A 124 -6.00 -0.98 -17.35
CA ILE A 124 -5.45 0.35 -17.10
C ILE A 124 -6.35 1.39 -17.79
N PRO A 125 -6.79 2.45 -17.09
CA PRO A 125 -7.56 3.54 -17.68
C PRO A 125 -6.92 4.11 -18.96
N GLU A 126 -7.73 4.37 -19.99
CA GLU A 126 -7.23 4.73 -21.32
C GLU A 126 -6.37 6.00 -21.32
N ASN A 127 -6.77 7.01 -20.54
CA ASN A 127 -6.02 8.25 -20.32
C ASN A 127 -4.64 8.03 -19.67
N LYS A 128 -4.47 6.96 -18.88
CA LYS A 128 -3.18 6.57 -18.27
C LYS A 128 -2.36 5.70 -19.22
N ARG A 129 -3.03 4.84 -19.99
CA ARG A 129 -2.42 3.93 -20.96
C ARG A 129 -1.86 4.67 -22.18
N ASN A 130 -2.60 5.66 -22.67
CA ASN A 130 -2.31 6.46 -23.86
C ASN A 130 -2.46 7.96 -23.53
N PRO A 131 -1.45 8.61 -22.95
CA PRO A 131 -1.52 10.04 -22.61
C PRO A 131 -1.45 10.93 -23.86
N GLY A 132 -2.53 10.95 -24.67
CA GLY A 132 -2.80 11.92 -25.74
C GLY A 132 -2.00 11.77 -27.05
N LYS A 133 -2.70 11.86 -28.19
CA LYS A 133 -2.16 11.90 -29.57
C LYS A 133 -1.32 13.15 -29.92
N ASN A 134 -1.06 14.03 -28.95
CA ASN A 134 -0.35 15.32 -29.16
C ASN A 134 1.10 15.32 -28.65
N SER A 135 1.58 14.22 -28.07
CA SER A 135 2.99 14.04 -27.68
C SER A 135 3.58 12.92 -28.53
N THR A 136 4.38 13.26 -29.54
CA THR A 136 5.00 12.29 -30.46
C THR A 136 6.08 11.42 -29.81
N ASN A 137 6.40 11.63 -28.52
CA ASN A 137 7.50 10.98 -27.80
C ASN A 137 7.06 10.18 -26.54
N ASP A 138 5.75 9.97 -26.30
CA ASP A 138 5.24 9.29 -25.09
C ASP A 138 4.59 7.91 -25.37
N GLN A 139 4.92 7.27 -26.51
CA GLN A 139 4.51 5.89 -26.73
C GLN A 139 5.27 4.97 -25.77
N VAL A 140 4.60 4.61 -24.67
CA VAL A 140 5.09 3.59 -23.75
C VAL A 140 5.09 2.25 -24.49
N THR A 141 6.28 1.68 -24.71
CA THR A 141 6.38 0.36 -25.31
C THR A 141 6.11 -0.66 -24.20
N TYR A 142 4.95 -1.33 -24.23
CA TYR A 142 4.64 -2.43 -23.30
C TYR A 142 5.48 -3.70 -23.61
N LYS A 143 6.70 -3.52 -24.10
CA LYS A 143 7.65 -4.56 -24.48
C LYS A 143 8.30 -5.09 -23.21
N ILE A 144 8.09 -6.38 -22.95
CA ILE A 144 8.70 -7.06 -21.80
C ILE A 144 10.13 -7.46 -22.17
N LYS A 145 11.09 -7.00 -21.36
CA LYS A 145 12.52 -7.37 -21.46
C LYS A 145 12.83 -8.64 -20.68
N ASP A 146 12.26 -8.79 -19.49
CA ASP A 146 12.54 -9.91 -18.59
C ASP A 146 11.35 -10.23 -17.67
N ILE A 147 11.25 -11.49 -17.22
CA ILE A 147 10.22 -11.96 -16.29
C ILE A 147 10.86 -12.91 -15.28
N VAL A 148 10.66 -12.66 -14.00
CA VAL A 148 11.16 -13.50 -12.91
C VAL A 148 10.08 -13.79 -11.86
N ALA A 149 10.17 -14.95 -11.24
CA ALA A 149 9.42 -15.28 -10.03
C ALA A 149 10.20 -14.76 -8.81
N ARG A 150 9.47 -14.15 -7.87
CA ARG A 150 10.00 -13.65 -6.60
C ARG A 150 9.32 -14.36 -5.44
N SER A 151 10.13 -14.88 -4.52
CA SER A 151 9.67 -15.39 -3.24
C SER A 151 10.14 -14.45 -2.13
N SER A 152 9.23 -13.91 -1.32
CA SER A 152 9.61 -13.06 -0.19
C SER A 152 9.94 -13.90 1.05
N PRO A 153 11.13 -13.76 1.65
CA PRO A 153 11.35 -14.20 3.03
C PRO A 153 10.58 -13.27 3.97
N GLY A 154 9.76 -13.80 4.89
CA GLY A 154 9.05 -12.99 5.91
C GLY A 154 7.65 -13.49 6.27
N ILE A 155 7.21 -13.17 7.49
CA ILE A 155 6.02 -13.72 8.18
C ILE A 155 4.68 -13.28 7.56
N GLY A 156 4.59 -12.06 7.02
CA GLY A 156 3.33 -11.51 6.45
C GLY A 156 3.01 -11.95 5.02
N SER A 157 3.99 -12.52 4.29
CA SER A 157 3.83 -13.04 2.92
C SER A 157 4.53 -14.38 2.73
N ALA A 158 4.80 -15.11 3.81
CA ALA A 158 5.54 -16.38 3.80
C ALA A 158 4.97 -17.34 2.75
N GLY A 159 5.81 -17.76 1.82
CA GLY A 159 5.47 -18.74 0.77
C GLY A 159 4.68 -18.20 -0.42
N LYS A 160 4.32 -16.91 -0.46
CA LYS A 160 3.59 -16.34 -1.61
C LYS A 160 4.57 -15.91 -2.70
N ILE A 161 4.42 -16.51 -3.87
CA ILE A 161 5.16 -16.14 -5.08
C ILE A 161 4.51 -14.89 -5.68
N SER A 162 5.32 -13.88 -5.99
CA SER A 162 4.96 -12.78 -6.88
C SER A 162 5.80 -12.87 -8.16
N TYR A 163 5.39 -12.16 -9.20
CA TYR A 163 6.10 -12.15 -10.48
C TYR A 163 6.50 -10.72 -10.82
N SER A 164 7.72 -10.51 -11.30
CA SER A 164 8.19 -9.20 -11.74
C SER A 164 8.37 -9.19 -13.25
N PHE A 165 7.89 -8.12 -13.87
CA PHE A 165 8.04 -7.83 -15.29
C PHE A 165 8.95 -6.62 -15.42
N LEU A 166 10.03 -6.75 -16.17
CA LEU A 166 10.83 -5.62 -16.60
C LEU A 166 10.33 -5.19 -17.96
N ILE A 167 9.84 -3.97 -18.07
CA ILE A 167 9.30 -3.42 -19.30
C ILE A 167 10.13 -2.25 -19.79
N GLU A 168 10.21 -2.12 -21.11
CA GLU A 168 10.79 -0.95 -21.75
C GLU A 168 9.95 0.30 -21.44
N GLY A 169 10.66 1.42 -21.26
CA GLY A 169 10.04 2.67 -20.86
C GLY A 169 9.34 3.43 -21.98
N ARG A 170 9.29 4.76 -21.80
CA ARG A 170 8.87 5.72 -22.84
C ARG A 170 9.86 5.87 -24.01
N SER A 171 11.06 5.31 -23.87
CA SER A 171 12.09 5.25 -24.91
C SER A 171 12.95 4.00 -24.72
N GLU A 172 13.80 3.71 -25.69
CA GLU A 172 14.78 2.62 -25.62
C GLU A 172 15.91 2.86 -24.59
N THR A 173 15.95 4.04 -23.95
CA THR A 173 16.92 4.34 -22.90
C THR A 173 16.64 3.48 -21.67
N LEU A 174 17.62 2.67 -21.24
CA LEU A 174 17.50 1.74 -20.11
C LEU A 174 17.17 2.40 -18.76
N GLU A 175 17.37 3.71 -18.64
CA GLU A 175 16.97 4.51 -17.47
C GLU A 175 15.46 4.74 -17.39
N ASN A 176 14.74 4.61 -18.50
CA ASN A 176 13.28 4.76 -18.54
C ASN A 176 12.54 3.45 -18.29
N ASP A 177 13.25 2.31 -18.21
CA ASP A 177 12.65 1.01 -17.96
C ASP A 177 11.82 1.02 -16.67
N VAL A 178 10.75 0.23 -16.64
CA VAL A 178 9.84 0.16 -15.50
C VAL A 178 9.78 -1.29 -15.01
N ILE A 179 9.74 -1.44 -13.69
CA ILE A 179 9.52 -2.74 -13.06
C ILE A 179 8.06 -2.78 -12.60
N LEU A 180 7.32 -3.76 -13.11
CA LEU A 180 5.99 -4.07 -12.62
C LEU A 180 6.06 -5.33 -11.76
N TYR A 181 5.23 -5.40 -10.73
CA TYR A 181 5.02 -6.61 -9.95
C TYR A 181 3.57 -7.08 -10.09
N MET A 182 3.38 -8.39 -10.22
CA MET A 182 2.08 -9.05 -10.16
C MET A 182 2.04 -9.90 -8.90
N LYS A 183 1.04 -9.67 -8.05
CA LYS A 183 0.85 -10.39 -6.79
C LYS A 183 -0.55 -10.98 -6.73
N PRO A 184 -0.70 -12.25 -6.31
CA PRO A 184 -2.02 -12.82 -6.01
C PRO A 184 -2.76 -11.92 -5.01
N ALA A 185 -3.99 -11.55 -5.36
CA ALA A 185 -4.83 -10.73 -4.53
C ALA A 185 -5.34 -11.55 -3.34
N GLN A 186 -5.37 -10.93 -2.16
CA GLN A 186 -5.91 -11.58 -0.98
C GLN A 186 -7.41 -11.34 -0.87
N LYS A 187 -8.11 -12.36 -0.37
CA LYS A 187 -9.49 -12.21 0.06
C LYS A 187 -9.59 -11.13 1.13
N SER A 188 -10.58 -10.25 1.01
CA SER A 188 -10.82 -9.21 2.03
C SER A 188 -10.96 -9.83 3.42
N ALA A 189 -10.16 -9.35 4.38
CA ALA A 189 -10.29 -9.76 5.78
C ALA A 189 -11.70 -9.49 6.33
N VAL A 190 -12.31 -8.36 5.90
CA VAL A 190 -13.66 -7.97 6.31
C VAL A 190 -14.71 -8.96 5.83
N SER A 191 -14.51 -9.61 4.68
CA SER A 191 -15.48 -10.59 4.13
C SER A 191 -15.64 -11.86 4.95
N TYR A 192 -14.73 -12.13 5.89
CA TYR A 192 -14.87 -13.25 6.84
C TYR A 192 -15.91 -12.98 7.93
N VAL A 193 -16.18 -11.70 8.21
CA VAL A 193 -17.04 -11.27 9.33
C VAL A 193 -18.30 -10.56 8.83
N VAL A 194 -18.17 -9.75 7.79
CA VAL A 194 -19.28 -8.97 7.21
C VAL A 194 -19.69 -9.58 5.87
N ARG A 195 -20.98 -9.93 5.75
CA ARG A 195 -21.59 -10.39 4.50
C ARG A 195 -22.42 -9.27 3.89
N ASN A 196 -22.10 -8.90 2.66
CA ASN A 196 -22.82 -7.88 1.91
C ASN A 196 -23.00 -8.36 0.46
N PRO A 197 -24.19 -8.88 0.09
CA PRO A 197 -24.45 -9.42 -1.23
C PRO A 197 -24.17 -8.42 -2.37
N ALA A 198 -24.43 -7.12 -2.15
CA ALA A 198 -24.17 -6.10 -3.16
C ALA A 198 -22.67 -5.97 -3.45
N VAL A 199 -21.82 -6.05 -2.42
CA VAL A 199 -20.34 -6.03 -2.56
C VAL A 199 -19.84 -7.32 -3.22
N GLU A 200 -20.38 -8.47 -2.81
CA GLU A 200 -20.03 -9.78 -3.36
C GLU A 200 -20.39 -9.91 -4.85
N GLU A 201 -21.54 -9.38 -5.27
CA GLU A 201 -21.97 -9.35 -6.68
C GLU A 201 -21.16 -8.35 -7.50
N TYR A 202 -20.79 -7.22 -6.90
CA TYR A 202 -20.06 -6.15 -7.58
C TYR A 202 -18.63 -6.55 -7.95
N PHE A 203 -17.89 -7.08 -6.98
CA PHE A 203 -16.49 -7.44 -7.18
C PHE A 203 -16.38 -8.87 -7.68
N LYS A 204 -16.24 -9.01 -9.01
CA LYS A 204 -16.05 -10.32 -9.68
C LYS A 204 -14.91 -11.16 -9.08
N HIS A 205 -13.85 -10.51 -8.58
CA HIS A 205 -12.75 -11.15 -7.88
C HIS A 205 -11.91 -10.14 -7.07
N ASP A 206 -11.07 -10.63 -6.15
CA ASP A 206 -10.29 -9.78 -5.24
C ASP A 206 -9.22 -8.89 -5.92
N GLY A 207 -8.73 -9.25 -7.10
CA GLY A 207 -7.82 -8.38 -7.88
C GLY A 207 -8.45 -7.04 -8.25
N LEU A 208 -9.66 -7.08 -8.83
CA LEU A 208 -10.48 -5.91 -9.17
C LEU A 208 -10.82 -5.11 -7.91
N ARG A 209 -11.26 -5.79 -6.84
CA ARG A 209 -11.56 -5.15 -5.56
C ARG A 209 -10.38 -4.35 -5.04
N THR A 210 -9.20 -4.98 -4.99
CA THR A 210 -8.00 -4.35 -4.46
C THR A 210 -7.64 -3.10 -5.26
N VAL A 211 -7.63 -3.17 -6.59
CA VAL A 211 -7.32 -2.03 -7.46
C VAL A 211 -8.32 -0.89 -7.31
N LEU A 212 -9.61 -1.17 -7.33
CA LEU A 212 -10.63 -0.13 -7.20
C LEU A 212 -10.59 0.54 -5.82
N CYS A 213 -10.41 -0.24 -4.75
CA CYS A 213 -10.23 0.33 -3.42
C CYS A 213 -8.96 1.19 -3.32
N SER A 214 -7.83 0.73 -3.88
CA SER A 214 -6.60 1.53 -3.92
C SER A 214 -6.79 2.85 -4.64
N TYR A 215 -7.47 2.86 -5.80
CA TYR A 215 -7.81 4.11 -6.48
C TYR A 215 -8.74 5.01 -5.68
N ALA A 216 -9.69 4.44 -4.94
CA ALA A 216 -10.63 5.21 -4.14
C ALA A 216 -9.97 5.91 -2.96
N MET A 217 -8.89 5.36 -2.42
CA MET A 217 -8.17 5.91 -1.26
C MET A 217 -7.06 6.90 -1.66
N GLN A 218 -6.69 6.99 -2.94
CA GLN A 218 -5.51 7.74 -3.38
C GLN A 218 -5.84 9.03 -4.14
N ALA A 219 -5.39 10.17 -3.61
CA ALA A 219 -5.57 11.48 -4.25
C ALA A 219 -4.86 11.60 -5.62
N SER A 220 -3.83 10.78 -5.85
CA SER A 220 -3.06 10.69 -7.09
C SER A 220 -2.92 9.23 -7.47
N THR A 221 -3.77 8.76 -8.37
CA THR A 221 -3.83 7.33 -8.70
C THR A 221 -2.61 6.87 -9.53
N PRO A 222 -1.99 5.73 -9.19
CA PRO A 222 -0.85 5.19 -9.91
C PRO A 222 -1.18 4.95 -11.39
N LYS A 223 -0.20 5.24 -12.26
CA LYS A 223 -0.34 5.03 -13.70
C LYS A 223 -0.49 3.56 -14.08
N TRP A 224 0.23 2.69 -13.37
CA TRP A 224 0.45 1.29 -13.73
C TRP A 224 -0.41 0.31 -12.93
N LEU A 225 -1.18 0.80 -11.97
CA LEU A 225 -2.05 -0.05 -11.17
C LEU A 225 -3.16 -0.63 -12.05
N GLY A 226 -3.36 -1.94 -11.93
CA GLY A 226 -4.37 -2.69 -12.67
C GLY A 226 -4.51 -4.10 -12.12
N TYR A 227 -5.38 -4.90 -12.72
CA TYR A 227 -5.65 -6.26 -12.25
C TYR A 227 -5.65 -7.26 -13.40
N THR A 228 -5.48 -8.53 -13.08
CA THR A 228 -5.61 -9.62 -14.05
C THR A 228 -5.93 -10.94 -13.33
N THR A 229 -5.93 -12.03 -14.08
CA THR A 229 -6.00 -13.40 -13.58
C THR A 229 -4.84 -14.21 -14.16
N LEU A 230 -4.11 -14.92 -13.30
CA LEU A 230 -3.16 -15.95 -13.70
C LEU A 230 -3.87 -17.31 -13.55
N GLY A 231 -4.34 -17.85 -14.66
CA GLY A 231 -5.31 -18.96 -14.61
C GLY A 231 -6.60 -18.52 -13.93
N THR A 232 -6.93 -19.12 -12.78
CA THR A 232 -8.07 -18.75 -11.94
C THR A 232 -7.71 -17.82 -10.78
N ILE A 233 -6.42 -17.53 -10.58
CA ILE A 233 -5.93 -16.76 -9.43
C ILE A 233 -6.06 -15.26 -9.75
N PRO A 234 -6.88 -14.50 -9.00
CA PRO A 234 -6.96 -13.05 -9.16
C PRO A 234 -5.65 -12.40 -8.73
N CYS A 235 -5.16 -11.45 -9.52
CA CYS A 235 -3.91 -10.74 -9.26
C CYS A 235 -4.13 -9.24 -9.37
N LEU A 236 -3.36 -8.49 -8.58
CA LEU A 236 -3.09 -7.08 -8.82
C LEU A 236 -1.74 -6.93 -9.52
N VAL A 237 -1.59 -5.89 -10.33
CA VAL A 237 -0.36 -5.50 -11.01
C VAL A 237 -0.13 -4.02 -10.75
N ASP A 238 1.08 -3.64 -10.34
CA ASP A 238 1.46 -2.25 -10.16
C ASP A 238 2.96 -2.04 -10.42
N ALA A 239 3.39 -0.79 -10.54
CA ALA A 239 4.79 -0.43 -10.68
C ALA A 239 5.50 -0.37 -9.33
N VAL A 240 6.76 -0.82 -9.35
CA VAL A 240 7.69 -0.50 -8.28
C VAL A 240 8.18 0.94 -8.50
N THR A 241 8.19 1.74 -7.44
CA THR A 241 8.60 3.15 -7.49
C THR A 241 9.71 3.44 -6.49
N ALA A 242 10.68 4.26 -6.91
CA ALA A 242 11.72 4.77 -6.01
C ALA A 242 11.19 5.74 -4.96
N HIS A 243 9.93 6.21 -5.11
CA HIS A 243 9.32 7.25 -4.29
C HIS A 243 8.23 6.73 -3.34
N SER A 244 8.27 5.45 -3.00
CA SER A 244 7.53 4.86 -1.87
C SER A 244 8.52 4.48 -0.78
N GLU A 245 8.35 5.02 0.42
CA GLU A 245 9.20 4.70 1.56
C GLU A 245 8.35 4.49 2.80
N ASP A 246 8.68 3.45 3.56
CA ASP A 246 8.07 3.18 4.85
C ASP A 246 8.71 4.05 5.94
N LEU A 247 7.93 4.35 6.97
CA LEU A 247 8.46 5.04 8.14
C LEU A 247 9.42 4.10 8.89
N ASP A 248 10.66 4.55 9.09
CA ASP A 248 11.61 3.84 9.95
C ASP A 248 11.21 4.01 11.42
N TRP A 249 10.61 2.96 11.99
CA TRP A 249 10.17 2.94 13.38
C TRP A 249 11.35 2.91 14.36
N SER A 250 12.54 2.44 13.94
CA SER A 250 13.73 2.42 14.80
C SER A 250 14.24 3.83 15.11
N ASP A 251 13.92 4.78 14.24
CA ASP A 251 14.24 6.19 14.43
C ASP A 251 13.30 6.90 15.41
N ILE A 252 12.17 6.30 15.83
CA ILE A 252 11.18 6.91 16.72
C ILE A 252 11.46 6.48 18.16
N ASN A 253 12.16 7.35 18.89
CA ASN A 253 12.77 7.01 20.18
C ASN A 253 12.24 7.82 21.38
N ASP A 254 11.26 8.69 21.18
CA ASP A 254 10.60 9.38 22.27
C ASP A 254 9.08 9.45 22.07
N PHE A 255 8.36 9.64 23.18
CA PHE A 255 6.90 9.68 23.16
C PHE A 255 6.35 10.85 22.32
N LYS A 256 7.09 11.97 22.26
CA LYS A 256 6.66 13.17 21.53
C LYS A 256 6.69 12.92 20.01
N ASP A 257 7.71 12.25 19.51
CA ASP A 257 7.85 11.83 18.12
C ASP A 257 6.70 10.89 17.73
N ILE A 258 6.33 9.95 18.61
CA ILE A 258 5.18 9.07 18.38
C ILE A 258 3.89 9.90 18.26
N VAL A 259 3.66 10.80 19.22
CA VAL A 259 2.48 11.68 19.22
C VAL A 259 2.42 12.51 17.93
N GLU A 260 3.53 13.11 17.49
CA GLU A 260 3.59 13.86 16.23
C GLU A 260 3.26 12.97 15.01
N VAL A 261 3.81 11.76 14.95
CA VAL A 261 3.55 10.81 13.86
C VAL A 261 2.07 10.41 13.82
N VAL A 262 1.46 10.08 14.96
CA VAL A 262 0.05 9.65 14.98
C VAL A 262 -0.93 10.78 14.70
N GLN A 263 -0.56 12.04 14.96
CA GLN A 263 -1.34 13.18 14.50
C GLN A 263 -1.45 13.23 12.98
N TYR A 264 -0.33 13.00 12.29
CA TYR A 264 -0.32 12.92 10.83
C TYR A 264 -1.03 11.67 10.32
N LEU A 265 -0.90 10.53 11.01
CA LEU A 265 -1.61 9.31 10.67
C LEU A 265 -3.14 9.49 10.74
N GLY A 266 -3.66 10.08 11.82
CA GLY A 266 -5.09 10.37 11.97
C GLY A 266 -5.64 11.18 10.81
N ARG A 267 -4.91 12.24 10.40
CA ARG A 267 -5.29 13.09 9.26
C ARG A 267 -5.21 12.35 7.92
N ALA A 268 -4.18 11.53 7.71
CA ALA A 268 -4.01 10.75 6.47
C ALA A 268 -5.09 9.66 6.33
N MET A 269 -5.49 9.01 7.44
CA MET A 269 -6.61 8.07 7.44
C MET A 269 -7.92 8.75 7.08
N ALA A 270 -8.20 9.93 7.66
CA ALA A 270 -9.38 10.70 7.30
C ALA A 270 -9.38 11.08 5.80
N ASP A 271 -8.22 11.45 5.25
CA ASP A 271 -8.09 11.72 3.81
C ASP A 271 -8.42 10.49 2.98
N SER A 272 -7.89 9.32 3.32
CA SER A 272 -8.20 8.05 2.61
C SER A 272 -9.68 7.72 2.59
N ASP A 273 -10.37 7.89 3.72
CA ASP A 273 -11.78 7.51 3.88
C ASP A 273 -12.72 8.54 3.24
N CYS A 274 -12.35 9.81 3.28
CA CYS A 274 -13.16 10.93 2.81
C CYS A 274 -12.82 11.36 1.38
N LEU A 275 -11.91 10.66 0.71
CA LEU A 275 -11.51 10.99 -0.64
C LEU A 275 -12.64 10.72 -1.63
N ASN A 276 -12.87 11.68 -2.53
CA ASN A 276 -13.69 11.43 -3.71
C ASN A 276 -12.96 10.58 -4.72
N THR A 277 -13.73 9.75 -5.45
CA THR A 277 -13.23 9.03 -6.63
C THR A 277 -12.43 9.98 -7.54
N PRO A 278 -11.15 9.68 -7.79
CA PRO A 278 -10.30 10.56 -8.59
C PRO A 278 -10.82 10.70 -10.03
N GLN A 279 -10.79 11.93 -10.56
CA GLN A 279 -11.36 12.25 -11.87
C GLN A 279 -10.76 11.40 -13.01
N ASP A 280 -9.48 11.07 -12.88
CA ASP A 280 -8.69 10.34 -13.88
C ASP A 280 -8.98 8.83 -13.92
N VAL A 281 -9.85 8.33 -13.04
CA VAL A 281 -10.35 6.95 -13.04
C VAL A 281 -11.87 6.87 -13.10
N THR A 282 -12.58 7.97 -13.32
CA THR A 282 -14.06 8.05 -13.32
C THR A 282 -14.77 7.10 -14.31
N GLY A 283 -14.07 6.62 -15.34
CA GLY A 283 -14.58 5.61 -16.27
C GLY A 283 -14.61 4.17 -15.71
N LEU A 284 -14.02 3.93 -14.53
CA LEU A 284 -14.10 2.65 -13.83
C LEU A 284 -15.40 2.57 -13.00
N PRO A 285 -15.90 1.35 -12.72
CA PRO A 285 -17.09 1.19 -11.92
C PRO A 285 -16.77 1.57 -10.46
N PHE A 286 -17.14 2.78 -10.08
CA PHE A 286 -17.06 3.30 -8.70
C PHE A 286 -18.44 3.46 -8.04
N SER A 287 -19.50 2.94 -8.66
CA SER A 287 -20.89 3.14 -8.24
C SER A 287 -21.22 2.63 -6.82
N ILE A 288 -20.41 1.74 -6.24
CA ILE A 288 -20.61 1.24 -4.88
C ILE A 288 -19.94 2.11 -3.80
N ILE A 289 -19.05 3.03 -4.18
CA ILE A 289 -18.32 3.87 -3.23
C ILE A 289 -19.13 5.15 -2.98
N PRO A 290 -19.53 5.46 -1.74
CA PRO A 290 -20.27 6.67 -1.41
C PRO A 290 -19.50 7.92 -1.86
N ARG A 291 -20.21 8.94 -2.37
CA ARG A 291 -19.58 10.18 -2.85
C ARG A 291 -19.37 11.25 -1.77
N ASP A 292 -19.79 11.00 -0.52
CA ASP A 292 -19.71 11.93 0.61
C ASP A 292 -19.50 11.19 1.94
N THR A 293 -18.45 10.36 2.00
CA THR A 293 -18.13 9.56 3.20
C THR A 293 -17.93 10.43 4.43
N GLU A 294 -17.35 11.62 4.28
CA GLU A 294 -17.13 12.58 5.36
C GLU A 294 -18.44 13.02 6.04
N HIS A 295 -19.49 13.24 5.24
CA HIS A 295 -20.81 13.61 5.75
C HIS A 295 -21.47 12.43 6.47
N THR A 296 -21.30 11.22 5.93
CA THR A 296 -21.80 10.00 6.55
C THR A 296 -21.14 9.74 7.91
N ILE A 297 -19.81 9.85 7.98
CA ILE A 297 -19.05 9.70 9.23
C ILE A 297 -19.49 10.77 10.22
N ARG A 298 -19.49 12.05 9.81
CA ARG A 298 -19.92 13.17 10.66
C ARG A 298 -21.31 12.90 11.22
N ASP A 299 -22.29 12.55 10.40
CA ASP A 299 -23.67 12.40 10.86
C ASP A 299 -23.85 11.19 11.79
N ALA A 300 -22.97 10.18 11.69
CA ALA A 300 -22.94 9.04 12.62
C ALA A 300 -22.37 9.39 14.00
N VAL A 301 -21.38 10.29 14.09
CA VAL A 301 -20.63 10.55 15.34
C VAL A 301 -20.93 11.90 15.98
N ARG A 302 -21.46 12.87 15.22
CA ARG A 302 -21.58 14.27 15.65
C ARG A 302 -22.39 14.40 16.93
N GLY A 303 -21.81 15.06 17.92
CA GLY A 303 -22.42 15.27 19.23
C GLY A 303 -22.22 14.10 20.18
N GLN A 304 -21.47 13.08 19.75
CA GLN A 304 -21.04 11.92 20.52
C GLN A 304 -19.53 11.68 20.32
N ASP A 305 -18.78 12.71 19.96
CA ASP A 305 -17.35 12.66 19.65
C ASP A 305 -16.56 11.97 20.78
N ASP A 306 -16.81 12.37 22.03
CA ASP A 306 -16.16 11.77 23.21
C ASP A 306 -16.51 10.28 23.37
N ALA A 307 -17.76 9.89 23.09
CA ALA A 307 -18.18 8.50 23.15
C ALA A 307 -17.53 7.67 22.04
N PHE A 308 -17.43 8.21 20.83
CA PHE A 308 -16.74 7.55 19.72
C PHE A 308 -15.24 7.38 20.02
N ILE A 309 -14.58 8.39 20.57
CA ILE A 309 -13.17 8.29 21.01
C ILE A 309 -13.02 7.20 22.06
N GLN A 310 -13.93 7.15 23.05
CA GLN A 310 -13.93 6.13 24.08
C GLN A 310 -14.12 4.71 23.51
N ASP A 311 -15.04 4.51 22.57
CA ASP A 311 -15.26 3.22 21.90
C ASP A 311 -14.00 2.76 21.15
N MET A 312 -13.34 3.66 20.41
CA MET A 312 -12.10 3.36 19.68
C MET A 312 -10.94 3.06 20.64
N LEU A 313 -10.87 3.77 21.76
CA LEU A 313 -9.90 3.53 22.81
C LEU A 313 -10.07 2.13 23.41
N GLU A 314 -11.29 1.76 23.80
CA GLU A 314 -11.61 0.45 24.36
C GLU A 314 -11.30 -0.67 23.38
N PHE A 315 -11.69 -0.49 22.11
CA PHE A 315 -11.35 -1.43 21.04
C PHE A 315 -9.84 -1.60 20.86
N GLY A 316 -9.09 -0.49 20.77
CA GLY A 316 -7.64 -0.50 20.61
C GLY A 316 -6.92 -1.17 21.78
N MET A 317 -7.36 -0.89 23.01
CA MET A 317 -6.80 -1.50 24.21
C MET A 317 -7.10 -3.00 24.31
N MET A 318 -8.33 -3.43 24.00
CA MET A 318 -8.67 -4.86 23.91
C MET A 318 -7.82 -5.58 22.85
N TYR A 319 -7.70 -4.99 21.66
CA TYR A 319 -6.93 -5.59 20.57
C TYR A 319 -5.44 -5.67 20.93
N GLY A 320 -4.89 -4.63 21.57
CA GLY A 320 -3.52 -4.65 22.08
C GLY A 320 -3.26 -5.78 23.07
N GLU A 321 -4.20 -6.04 23.99
CA GLU A 321 -4.13 -7.20 24.89
C GLU A 321 -4.19 -8.53 24.14
N GLN A 322 -5.03 -8.63 23.10
CA GLN A 322 -5.08 -9.83 22.27
C GLN A 322 -3.74 -10.10 21.57
N VAL A 323 -3.14 -9.08 20.95
CA VAL A 323 -1.83 -9.19 20.29
C VAL A 323 -0.74 -9.63 21.27
N ARG A 324 -0.73 -9.10 22.50
CA ARG A 324 0.22 -9.53 23.55
C ARG A 324 0.04 -11.00 23.94
N ARG A 325 -1.21 -11.48 24.02
CA ARG A 325 -1.52 -12.89 24.30
C ARG A 325 -1.10 -13.79 23.14
N ASP A 326 -1.38 -13.39 21.91
CA ASP A 326 -1.03 -14.15 20.71
C ASP A 326 0.49 -14.26 20.57
N HIS A 327 1.21 -13.17 20.79
CA HIS A 327 2.68 -13.17 20.80
C HIS A 327 3.25 -14.11 21.87
N ARG A 328 2.71 -14.06 23.10
CA ARG A 328 3.13 -14.96 24.18
C ARG A 328 2.88 -16.42 23.82
N THR A 329 1.69 -16.72 23.31
CA THR A 329 1.30 -18.07 22.90
C THR A 329 2.21 -18.58 21.78
N PHE A 330 2.50 -17.74 20.77
CA PHE A 330 3.44 -18.05 19.71
C PHE A 330 4.83 -18.36 20.27
N PHE A 331 5.35 -17.51 21.16
CA PHE A 331 6.68 -17.67 21.72
C PHE A 331 6.80 -18.92 22.60
N GLU A 332 5.77 -19.23 23.39
CA GLU A 332 5.69 -20.47 24.16
C GLU A 332 5.66 -21.70 23.25
N ALA A 333 4.83 -21.69 22.21
CA ALA A 333 4.77 -22.77 21.23
C ALA A 333 6.10 -22.96 20.48
N PHE A 334 6.75 -21.84 20.09
CA PHE A 334 8.05 -21.85 19.45
C PHE A 334 9.13 -22.46 20.36
N ARG A 335 9.22 -22.01 21.61
CA ARG A 335 10.17 -22.56 22.59
C ARG A 335 9.97 -24.04 22.88
N ASN A 336 8.74 -24.52 22.76
CA ASN A 336 8.38 -25.91 22.99
C ASN A 336 8.43 -26.79 21.72
N ASN A 337 8.98 -26.28 20.59
CA ASN A 337 9.02 -26.96 19.30
C ASN A 337 7.64 -27.44 18.81
N GLN A 338 6.58 -26.70 19.12
CA GLN A 338 5.20 -27.03 18.75
C GLN A 338 4.80 -26.43 17.40
N ILE A 339 5.68 -25.66 16.76
CA ILE A 339 5.44 -25.04 15.45
C ILE A 339 6.24 -25.80 14.39
N PRO A 340 5.58 -26.56 13.49
CA PRO A 340 6.28 -27.31 12.46
C PRO A 340 7.02 -26.39 11.50
N ASN A 341 8.27 -26.71 11.18
CA ASN A 341 9.11 -26.02 10.19
C ASN A 341 9.51 -24.58 10.55
N LEU A 342 9.55 -24.22 11.85
CA LEU A 342 10.10 -22.97 12.36
C LEU A 342 11.19 -23.20 13.41
#